data_AF-X1MK51-F1
#
_entry.id   AF-X1MK51-F1
#
_cell.length_a   1.000
_cell.length_b   1.000
_cell.length_c   1.000
_cell.angle_alpha   90.00
_cell.angle_beta   90.00
_cell.angle_gamma   90.00
#
_symmetry.space_group_name_H-M   'P 1'
#
loop_
_entity.id
_entity.type
_entity.pdbx_description
1 polymer ?
#
loop_
_entity_poly.entity_id
_entity_poly.type
_entity_poly.pdbx_seq_one_letter_code
_entity_poly.pdbx_strand_id
1 'polypeptide(L)'
;AKEMQKEEIDIEIIDPMSYAPLDRQTIINSVKKTGHAVILQEAHKSCGVASEIGMILMEECFDYLDAPVKRVTAMDLPIAFDAAEEKRCIPGKDDIRKAIEETLS
;
A
#
# COMPACT_ATOMS: atom_id res chain seq x y z
N ALA A 1 10.30 -6.46 -1.37
CA ALA A 1 11.67 -5.96 -1.14
C ALA A 1 12.74 -6.97 -1.57
N LYS A 2 13.15 -7.95 -0.74
CA LYS A 2 14.30 -8.84 -1.08
C LYS A 2 14.18 -9.58 -2.43
N GLU A 3 12.97 -9.98 -2.80
CA GLU A 3 12.73 -10.64 -4.09
C GLU A 3 12.90 -9.64 -5.26
N MET A 4 12.27 -8.47 -5.16
CA MET A 4 12.29 -7.44 -6.21
C MET A 4 13.64 -6.71 -6.32
N GLN A 5 14.48 -6.76 -5.28
CA GLN A 5 15.86 -6.28 -5.37
C GLN A 5 16.67 -7.06 -6.42
N LYS A 6 16.34 -8.32 -6.67
CA LYS A 6 16.95 -9.13 -7.74
C LYS A 6 16.53 -8.68 -9.14
N GLU A 7 15.43 -7.93 -9.21
CA GLU A 7 14.88 -7.33 -10.43
C GLU A 7 15.26 -5.84 -10.53
N GLU A 8 16.26 -5.41 -9.75
CA GLU A 8 16.77 -4.02 -9.69
C GLU A 8 15.73 -2.99 -9.22
N ILE A 9 14.67 -3.43 -8.55
CA ILE A 9 13.66 -2.56 -7.93
C ILE A 9 14.00 -2.39 -6.44
N ASP A 10 14.35 -1.17 -6.07
CA ASP A 10 14.54 -0.78 -4.66
C ASP A 10 13.21 -0.32 -4.04
N ILE A 11 12.91 -0.78 -2.83
CA ILE A 11 11.63 -0.54 -2.16
C ILE A 11 11.88 -0.03 -0.75
N GLU A 12 11.45 1.19 -0.48
CA GLU A 12 11.36 1.72 0.88
C GLU A 12 10.10 1.17 1.56
N ILE A 13 10.29 0.44 2.66
CA ILE A 13 9.18 -0.06 3.48
C ILE A 13 9.04 0.85 4.70
N ILE A 14 7.84 1.40 4.88
CA ILE A 14 7.48 2.22 6.03
C ILE A 14 6.40 1.49 6.82
N ASP A 15 6.67 1.23 8.09
CA ASP A 15 5.66 0.84 9.07
C ASP A 15 5.27 2.11 9.86
N PRO A 16 4.01 2.59 9.75
CA PRO A 16 3.58 3.79 10.43
C PRO A 16 3.61 3.69 11.96
N MET A 17 3.55 2.47 12.53
CA MET A 17 3.48 2.15 13.98
C MET A 17 2.26 2.72 14.74
N SER A 18 1.76 3.90 14.36
CA SER A 18 0.64 4.63 14.97
C SER A 18 -0.25 5.22 13.88
N TYR A 19 -1.57 5.11 14.08
CA TYR A 19 -2.56 5.73 13.19
C TYR A 19 -2.96 7.14 13.63
N ALA A 20 -2.84 7.44 14.93
CA ALA A 20 -3.31 8.70 15.50
C ALA A 20 -2.46 9.10 16.73
N PRO A 21 -1.46 9.99 16.56
CA PRO A 21 -1.10 10.67 15.31
C PRO A 21 -0.36 9.73 14.34
N LEU A 22 -0.63 9.89 13.05
CA LEU A 22 0.12 9.27 11.96
C LEU A 22 1.38 10.10 11.68
N ASP A 23 2.54 9.46 11.55
CA ASP A 23 3.75 10.13 11.07
C ASP A 23 3.69 10.37 9.55
N ARG A 24 2.94 11.40 9.18
CA ARG A 24 2.74 11.82 7.78
C ARG A 24 4.06 12.24 7.13
N GLN A 25 4.95 12.87 7.90
CA GLN A 25 6.17 13.46 7.36
C GLN A 25 7.10 12.40 6.77
N THR A 26 7.25 11.26 7.45
CA THR A 26 8.06 10.14 6.96
C THR A 26 7.49 9.58 5.65
N ILE A 27 6.18 9.37 5.57
CA ILE A 27 5.51 8.85 4.38
C ILE A 27 5.66 9.82 3.20
N ILE A 28 5.38 11.11 3.41
CA ILE A 28 5.46 12.16 2.40
C ILE A 28 6.88 12.29 1.84
N ASN A 29 7.90 12.31 2.72
CA ASN A 29 9.28 12.45 2.30
C ASN A 29 9.74 11.26 1.44
N SER A 30 9.30 10.04 1.77
CA SER A 30 9.59 8.86 0.97
C SER A 30 8.92 8.93 -0.41
N VAL A 31 7.62 9.28 -0.48
CA VAL A 31 6.92 9.42 -1.76
C VAL A 31 7.52 10.51 -2.64
N LYS A 32 7.93 11.65 -2.07
CA LYS A 32 8.64 12.69 -2.82
C LYS A 32 9.98 12.23 -3.40
N LYS A 33 10.61 11.23 -2.78
CA LYS A 33 11.88 10.65 -3.24
C LYS A 33 11.64 9.57 -4.30
N THR A 34 10.63 8.73 -4.14
CA THR A 34 10.40 7.55 -4.98
C THR A 34 9.45 7.80 -6.15
N GLY A 35 8.56 8.79 -6.05
CA GLY A 35 7.51 9.07 -7.03
C GLY A 35 6.32 8.10 -7.01
N HIS A 36 6.38 7.05 -6.18
CA HIS A 36 5.46 5.92 -6.22
C HIS A 36 5.06 5.47 -4.81
N ALA A 37 3.81 5.02 -4.66
CA ALA A 37 3.30 4.54 -3.37
C ALA A 37 2.36 3.34 -3.52
N VAL A 38 2.62 2.30 -2.72
CA VAL A 38 1.75 1.13 -2.54
C VAL A 38 1.44 1.00 -1.06
N ILE A 39 0.16 0.99 -0.70
CA ILE A 39 -0.31 0.91 0.69
C ILE A 39 -0.87 -0.50 0.93
N LEU A 40 -0.35 -1.20 1.93
CA LEU A 40 -0.85 -2.51 2.38
C LEU A 40 -1.69 -2.35 3.64
N GLN A 41 -2.85 -3.01 3.68
CA GLN A 41 -3.70 -3.07 4.87
C GLN A 41 -4.49 -4.39 4.91
N GLU A 42 -4.61 -5.03 6.07
CA GLU A 42 -5.39 -6.28 6.20
C GLU A 42 -6.90 -6.05 6.36
N ALA A 43 -7.32 -4.86 6.77
CA ALA A 43 -8.74 -4.50 6.83
C ALA A 43 -9.31 -4.18 5.44
N HIS A 44 -10.63 -4.08 5.37
CA HIS A 44 -11.41 -3.74 4.17
C HIS A 44 -10.89 -2.50 3.43
N LYS A 45 -11.11 -2.50 2.11
CA LYS A 45 -10.74 -1.40 1.22
C LYS A 45 -11.50 -0.14 1.55
N SER A 46 -12.79 -0.29 1.83
CA SER A 46 -13.69 0.80 2.14
C SER A 46 -13.52 1.25 3.60
N CYS A 47 -13.45 2.56 3.83
CA CYS A 47 -13.36 3.18 5.15
C CYS A 47 -12.17 2.73 6.02
N GLY A 48 -11.12 2.13 5.42
CA GLY A 48 -9.88 1.77 6.11
C GLY A 48 -8.84 2.89 6.13
N VAL A 49 -7.80 2.73 6.96
CA VAL A 49 -6.63 3.61 7.07
C VAL A 49 -5.95 3.87 5.72
N ALA A 50 -5.88 2.87 4.85
CA ALA A 50 -5.31 3.01 3.52
C ALA A 50 -6.05 4.07 2.67
N SER A 51 -7.34 4.32 2.94
CA SER A 51 -8.10 5.39 2.30
C SER A 51 -7.62 6.76 2.78
N GLU A 52 -7.39 6.91 4.09
CA GLU A 52 -6.89 8.14 4.70
C GLU A 52 -5.47 8.45 4.22
N ILE A 53 -4.54 7.48 4.28
CA ILE A 53 -3.17 7.65 3.77
C ILE A 53 -3.19 7.98 2.28
N GLY A 54 -4.03 7.29 1.50
CA GLY A 54 -4.17 7.58 0.07
C GLY A 54 -4.65 9.01 -0.20
N MET A 55 -5.58 9.52 0.61
CA MET A 55 -6.04 10.91 0.49
C MET A 55 -4.96 11.90 0.90
N ILE A 56 -4.24 11.66 1.99
CA ILE A 56 -3.10 12.48 2.44
C ILE A 56 -2.05 12.60 1.32
N LEU A 57 -1.71 11.50 0.67
CA LEU A 57 -0.77 11.50 -0.45
C LEU A 57 -1.31 12.24 -1.67
N MET A 58 -2.61 12.15 -1.95
CA MET A 58 -3.24 12.94 -3.00
C MET A 58 -3.22 14.44 -2.68
N GLU A 59 -3.44 14.84 -1.42
CA GLU A 59 -3.45 16.26 -1.03
C GLU A 59 -2.05 16.87 -0.98
N GLU A 60 -1.06 16.11 -0.50
CA GLU A 60 0.28 16.65 -0.20
C GLU A 60 1.37 16.25 -1.20
N CYS A 61 1.13 15.20 -2.00
CA CYS A 61 2.13 14.63 -2.91
C CYS A 61 1.67 14.52 -4.36
N PHE A 62 0.52 15.07 -4.77
CA PHE A 62 0.00 14.94 -6.14
C PHE A 62 1.05 15.27 -7.22
N ASP A 63 1.74 16.40 -7.09
CA ASP A 63 2.75 16.84 -8.07
C ASP A 63 4.01 15.97 -8.11
N TYR A 64 4.19 15.07 -7.13
CA TYR A 64 5.35 14.18 -7.01
C TYR A 64 5.01 12.74 -7.40
N LEU A 65 3.74 12.40 -7.61
CA LEU A 65 3.32 11.04 -7.94
C LEU A 65 3.40 10.81 -9.46
N ASP A 66 4.27 9.89 -9.86
CA ASP A 66 4.42 9.47 -11.26
C ASP A 66 3.31 8.49 -11.68
N ALA A 67 2.68 7.83 -10.71
CA ALA A 67 1.58 6.90 -10.91
C ALA A 67 0.52 6.98 -9.79
N PRO A 68 -0.74 6.54 -10.04
CA PRO A 68 -1.77 6.52 -9.01
C PRO A 68 -1.39 5.61 -7.83
N VAL A 69 -1.61 6.10 -6.60
CA VAL A 69 -1.38 5.32 -5.36
C VAL A 69 -2.21 4.03 -5.38
N LYS A 70 -1.54 2.88 -5.26
CA LYS A 70 -2.20 1.57 -5.19
C LYS A 70 -2.48 1.19 -3.74
N ARG A 71 -3.68 0.65 -3.50
CA ARG A 71 -4.10 0.13 -2.19
C ARG A 71 -4.33 -1.37 -2.30
N VAL A 72 -3.51 -2.13 -1.60
CA VAL A 72 -3.59 -3.59 -1.46
C VAL A 72 -4.27 -3.87 -0.14
N THR A 73 -5.54 -4.27 -0.20
CA THR A 73 -6.39 -4.41 0.99
C THR A 73 -7.19 -5.71 0.95
N ALA A 74 -7.79 -6.08 2.08
CA ALA A 74 -8.78 -7.16 2.05
C ALA A 74 -10.01 -6.77 1.22
N MET A 75 -10.69 -7.79 0.73
CA MET A 75 -11.98 -7.64 0.03
C MET A 75 -13.04 -7.09 0.98
N ASP A 76 -13.99 -6.29 0.46
CA ASP A 76 -15.11 -5.71 1.23
C ASP A 76 -16.22 -6.75 1.46
N LEU A 77 -15.85 -7.88 2.08
CA LEU A 77 -16.72 -9.03 2.33
C LEU A 77 -16.42 -9.58 3.73
N PRO A 78 -17.41 -10.14 4.45
CA PRO A 78 -17.16 -10.85 5.70
C PRO A 78 -16.09 -11.94 5.51
N ILE A 79 -15.12 -12.00 6.43
CA ILE A 79 -14.05 -13.00 6.38
C ILE A 79 -14.66 -14.39 6.60
N ALA A 80 -14.35 -15.31 5.68
CA ALA A 80 -14.83 -16.68 5.75
C ALA A 80 -14.11 -17.46 6.87
N PHE A 81 -14.82 -18.42 7.47
CA PHE A 81 -14.23 -19.35 8.45
C PHE A 81 -13.39 -20.45 7.81
N ASP A 82 -13.61 -20.72 6.52
CA ASP A 82 -12.80 -21.68 5.78
C ASP A 82 -11.44 -21.08 5.47
N ALA A 83 -10.36 -21.80 5.81
CA ALA A 83 -9.01 -21.29 5.72
C ALA A 83 -8.53 -21.04 4.27
N ALA A 84 -9.11 -21.71 3.27
CA ALA A 84 -8.77 -21.43 1.88
C ALA A 84 -9.44 -20.14 1.41
N GLU A 85 -10.70 -19.92 1.79
CA GLU A 85 -11.43 -18.69 1.46
C GLU A 85 -10.93 -17.48 2.26
N GLU A 86 -10.56 -17.64 3.54
CA GLU A 86 -9.93 -16.58 4.34
C GLU A 86 -8.68 -16.03 3.66
N LYS A 87 -7.79 -16.91 3.16
CA LYS A 87 -6.58 -16.52 2.43
C LYS A 87 -6.86 -15.78 1.12
N ARG A 88 -8.04 -15.97 0.52
CA ARG A 88 -8.45 -15.23 -0.67
C ARG A 88 -9.01 -13.85 -0.32
N CYS A 89 -9.54 -13.68 0.88
CA CYS A 89 -10.04 -12.39 1.35
C CYS A 89 -8.92 -11.44 1.82
N ILE A 90 -7.83 -11.98 2.36
CA ILE A 90 -6.69 -11.21 2.90
C ILE A 90 -5.58 -11.10 1.82
N PRO A 91 -5.00 -9.90 1.61
CA PRO A 91 -3.97 -9.72 0.59
C PRO A 91 -2.70 -10.52 0.89
N GLY A 92 -2.14 -11.13 -0.16
CA GLY A 92 -0.92 -11.90 -0.11
C GLY A 92 0.28 -11.21 -0.78
N LYS A 93 1.39 -11.94 -0.85
CA LYS A 93 2.63 -11.48 -1.51
C LYS A 93 2.44 -11.20 -2.99
N ASP A 94 1.65 -12.01 -3.67
CA ASP A 94 1.41 -11.90 -5.11
C ASP A 94 0.59 -10.64 -5.44
N ASP A 95 -0.36 -10.27 -4.57
CA ASP A 95 -1.14 -9.02 -4.71
C ASP A 95 -0.24 -7.79 -4.56
N ILE A 96 0.68 -7.82 -3.60
CA ILE A 96 1.66 -6.75 -3.37
C ILE A 96 2.59 -6.63 -4.59
N ARG A 97 3.11 -7.76 -5.10
CA ARG A 97 3.99 -7.78 -6.28
C ARG A 97 3.28 -7.16 -7.48
N LYS A 98 2.07 -7.64 -7.77
CA LYS A 98 1.27 -7.11 -8.88
C LYS A 98 1.01 -5.61 -8.75
N ALA A 99 0.70 -5.13 -7.54
CA ALA A 99 0.50 -3.70 -7.31
C ALA A 99 1.76 -2.87 -7.57
N ILE A 100 2.94 -3.39 -7.20
CA ILE A 100 4.23 -2.73 -7.48
C ILE A 100 4.48 -2.68 -8.98
N GLU A 101 4.32 -3.80 -9.69
CA GLU A 101 4.50 -3.88 -11.14
C GLU A 101 3.56 -2.92 -11.88
N GLU A 102 2.28 -2.86 -11.49
CA GLU A 102 1.30 -1.91 -12.04
C GLU A 102 1.63 -0.44 -11.76
N THR A 103 2.39 -0.16 -10.70
CA THR A 103 2.78 1.20 -10.32
C THR A 103 4.02 1.66 -11.08
N LEU A 104 4.88 0.74 -11.51
CA LEU A 104 6.12 1.02 -12.24
C LEU A 104 5.98 0.92 -13.78
N SER A 105 4.83 0.43 -14.27
CA SER A 105 4.52 0.29 -15.70
C SER A 105 4.00 1.59 -16.30
#